data_AF-A0A1V8SI98-F1
#
_entry.id   AF-A0A1V8SI98-F1
#
_cell.length_a   1.000
_cell.length_b   1.000
_cell.length_c   1.000
_cell.angle_alpha   90.00
_cell.angle_beta   90.00
_cell.angle_gamma   90.00
#
_symmetry.space_group_name_H-M   'P 1'
#
loop_
_entity.id
_entity.type
_entity.pdbx_description
1 polymer ?
#
loop_
_entity_poly.entity_id
_entity_poly.type
_entity_poly.pdbx_seq_one_letter_code
_entity_poly.pdbx_strand_id
1 'polypeptide(L)'
;MVPFLSYFGFCRSLILLLVFHVIPVLSTCTPAPLGSGPISSPDTLQSFLTDPQFTSLALSAPSASAYAQVFSDLNASNSNANGGSLGYTLLPSYSPPTCASACDARTGCVAFNLYFQREPSVLIGDGCESQGVASTTWIVCALWSGAVSREGAVNEGEMQGGFGVGVRGSGGWVRDDMASTMSTAPSAVVDASTTSAPTAGATGATTTTATATASGAVSGTTTTAVPTATGTAASGSANAVTRASGIGISLLWCLCTIFTALVWSSGT
;
A
#
# COMPACT_ATOMS: atom_id res chain seq x y z
N MET A 1 -72.77 -53.83 32.63
CA MET A 1 -71.32 -53.95 32.85
C MET A 1 -70.65 -53.90 31.49
N VAL A 2 -69.92 -52.82 31.24
CA VAL A 2 -69.29 -52.48 29.95
C VAL A 2 -67.78 -52.51 30.17
N PRO A 3 -67.00 -53.10 29.25
CA PRO A 3 -65.66 -52.61 28.94
C PRO A 3 -65.67 -52.20 27.44
N PHE A 4 -65.56 -50.93 27.05
CA PHE A 4 -64.37 -50.06 27.11
C PHE A 4 -63.09 -50.78 26.70
N LEU A 5 -62.78 -50.74 25.40
CA LEU A 5 -61.44 -50.81 24.77
C LEU A 5 -61.65 -50.73 23.23
N SER A 6 -61.03 -49.91 22.40
CA SER A 6 -60.30 -48.64 22.52
C SER A 6 -60.29 -48.07 21.09
N TYR A 7 -60.81 -46.87 20.92
CA TYR A 7 -60.73 -46.08 19.69
C TYR A 7 -59.63 -45.05 19.91
N PHE A 8 -58.38 -45.30 19.48
CA PHE A 8 -57.32 -44.29 19.51
C PHE A 8 -56.27 -44.55 18.42
N GLY A 9 -56.14 -43.58 17.50
CA GLY A 9 -54.80 -43.13 17.12
C GLY A 9 -54.27 -43.52 15.75
N PHE A 10 -55.02 -43.28 14.67
CA PHE A 10 -54.42 -42.95 13.37
C PHE A 10 -53.72 -41.57 13.45
N CYS A 11 -52.61 -41.46 14.19
CA CYS A 11 -51.78 -40.25 14.23
C CYS A 11 -50.43 -40.50 14.94
N ARG A 12 -49.50 -41.24 14.30
CA ARG A 12 -48.05 -41.16 14.57
C ARG A 12 -47.27 -42.19 13.75
N SER A 13 -46.94 -41.84 12.51
CA SER A 13 -45.69 -42.26 11.86
C SER A 13 -45.47 -41.43 10.60
N LEU A 14 -45.52 -40.12 10.77
CA LEU A 14 -44.84 -39.18 9.88
C LEU A 14 -43.65 -38.60 10.64
N ILE A 15 -42.80 -39.48 11.19
CA ILE A 15 -41.45 -39.08 11.59
C ILE A 15 -40.67 -39.00 10.28
N LEU A 16 -40.79 -37.84 9.65
CA LEU A 16 -39.65 -36.97 9.35
C LEU A 16 -38.29 -37.70 9.35
N LEU A 17 -38.10 -38.67 8.45
CA LEU A 17 -36.80 -38.84 7.82
C LEU A 17 -36.68 -37.66 6.86
N LEU A 18 -36.39 -36.48 7.45
CA LEU A 18 -35.50 -35.52 6.84
C LEU A 18 -34.29 -36.36 6.44
N VAL A 19 -34.30 -36.81 5.19
CA VAL A 19 -33.09 -37.15 4.51
C VAL A 19 -32.30 -35.86 4.66
N PHE A 20 -31.38 -35.84 5.64
CA PHE A 20 -30.16 -35.08 5.53
C PHE A 20 -29.52 -35.59 4.24
N HIS A 21 -30.05 -35.12 3.11
CA HIS A 21 -29.25 -34.73 2.00
C HIS A 21 -28.36 -33.64 2.59
N VAL A 22 -27.32 -34.09 3.30
CA VAL A 22 -26.01 -33.50 3.11
C VAL A 22 -25.78 -33.69 1.62
N ILE A 23 -26.40 -32.83 0.81
CA ILE A 23 -25.88 -32.52 -0.51
C ILE A 23 -24.50 -32.02 -0.10
N PRO A 24 -23.40 -32.73 -0.39
CA PRO A 24 -22.13 -32.04 -0.39
C PRO A 24 -22.38 -30.92 -1.39
N VAL A 25 -22.56 -29.70 -0.89
CA VAL A 25 -22.36 -28.52 -1.72
C VAL A 25 -20.94 -28.72 -2.18
N LEU A 26 -20.78 -29.25 -3.40
CA LEU A 26 -19.52 -29.28 -4.07
C LEU A 26 -19.20 -27.80 -4.21
N SER A 27 -18.41 -27.33 -3.26
CA SER A 27 -17.88 -25.99 -3.15
C SER A 27 -16.93 -25.81 -4.33
N THR A 28 -17.49 -25.60 -5.52
CA THR A 28 -16.69 -25.30 -6.70
C THR A 28 -16.25 -23.86 -6.59
N CYS A 29 -15.15 -23.65 -5.89
CA CYS A 29 -14.46 -22.37 -5.82
C CYS A 29 -14.20 -21.87 -7.25
N THR A 30 -14.66 -20.65 -7.55
CA THR A 30 -14.40 -20.02 -8.85
C THR A 30 -12.92 -19.65 -8.94
N PRO A 31 -12.19 -20.06 -10.00
CA PRO A 31 -10.80 -19.65 -10.19
C PRO A 31 -10.63 -18.13 -10.22
N ALA A 32 -9.64 -17.61 -9.50
CA ALA A 32 -9.24 -16.21 -9.55
C ALA A 32 -8.15 -16.01 -10.63
N PRO A 33 -7.92 -14.76 -11.09
CA PRO A 33 -6.78 -14.46 -11.94
C PRO A 33 -5.46 -14.87 -11.29
N LEU A 34 -4.64 -15.64 -12.01
CA LEU A 34 -3.32 -16.02 -11.55
C LEU A 34 -2.32 -14.89 -11.84
N GLY A 35 -1.36 -14.74 -10.93
CA GLY A 35 -0.23 -13.84 -11.07
C GLY A 35 1.04 -14.56 -11.51
N SER A 36 2.07 -13.76 -11.82
CA SER A 36 3.37 -14.26 -12.31
C SER A 36 4.50 -14.11 -11.30
N GLY A 37 4.21 -13.63 -10.09
CA GLY A 37 5.20 -13.51 -9.03
C GLY A 37 5.52 -14.85 -8.38
N PRO A 38 6.65 -14.95 -7.68
CA PRO A 38 7.01 -16.18 -7.00
C PRO A 38 6.12 -16.45 -5.78
N ILE A 39 5.97 -17.73 -5.45
CA ILE A 39 5.22 -18.20 -4.28
C ILE A 39 6.21 -18.58 -3.18
N SER A 40 5.94 -18.14 -1.95
CA SER A 40 6.76 -18.50 -0.80
C SER A 40 6.52 -19.94 -0.34
N SER A 41 7.54 -20.54 0.26
CA SER A 41 7.45 -21.88 0.86
C SER A 41 7.82 -21.81 2.34
N PRO A 42 6.93 -22.19 3.28
CA PRO A 42 5.57 -22.70 3.05
C PRO A 42 4.61 -21.61 2.53
N ASP A 43 3.52 -22.01 1.86
CA ASP A 43 2.50 -21.09 1.31
C ASP A 43 1.60 -20.53 2.43
N THR A 44 2.13 -19.56 3.16
CA THR A 44 1.43 -18.85 4.23
C THR A 44 1.69 -17.34 4.11
N LEU A 45 0.78 -16.52 4.65
CA LEU A 45 1.01 -15.08 4.74
C LEU A 45 2.31 -14.77 5.49
N GLN A 46 2.58 -15.44 6.61
CA GLN A 46 3.78 -15.19 7.40
C GLN A 46 5.05 -15.43 6.59
N SER A 47 5.12 -16.56 5.87
CA SER A 47 6.26 -16.86 5.01
C SER A 47 6.41 -15.85 3.89
N PHE A 48 5.31 -15.47 3.22
CA PHE A 48 5.29 -14.41 2.22
C PHE A 48 5.85 -13.09 2.77
N LEU A 49 5.43 -12.69 3.98
CA LEU A 49 5.87 -11.43 4.61
C LEU A 49 7.34 -11.43 5.03
N THR A 50 7.96 -12.60 5.23
CA THR A 50 9.37 -12.73 5.64
C THR A 50 10.30 -13.21 4.53
N ASP A 51 9.77 -13.53 3.35
CA ASP A 51 10.56 -14.10 2.27
C ASP A 51 11.54 -13.06 1.69
N PRO A 52 12.87 -13.32 1.72
CA PRO A 52 13.87 -12.37 1.21
C PRO A 52 13.89 -12.28 -0.33
N GLN A 53 13.20 -13.18 -1.04
CA GLN A 53 13.18 -13.13 -2.51
C GLN A 53 12.51 -11.86 -3.04
N PHE A 54 11.46 -11.37 -2.38
CA PHE A 54 10.74 -10.16 -2.81
C PHE A 54 11.60 -8.91 -2.64
N THR A 55 12.33 -8.82 -1.53
CA THR A 55 13.34 -7.77 -1.31
C THR A 55 14.42 -7.82 -2.38
N SER A 56 14.94 -9.01 -2.68
CA SER A 56 15.98 -9.19 -3.70
C SER A 56 15.51 -8.74 -5.09
N LEU A 57 14.28 -9.07 -5.49
CA LEU A 57 13.69 -8.65 -6.76
C LEU A 57 13.40 -7.14 -6.80
N ALA A 58 12.88 -6.57 -5.71
CA ALA A 58 12.55 -5.15 -5.64
C ALA A 58 13.81 -4.26 -5.69
N LEU A 59 14.89 -4.66 -5.01
CA LEU A 59 16.15 -3.92 -4.98
C LEU A 59 17.01 -4.12 -6.24
N SER A 60 16.80 -5.21 -6.99
CA SER A 60 17.49 -5.45 -8.28
C SER A 60 16.70 -4.94 -9.49
N ALA A 61 15.57 -4.27 -9.26
CA ALA A 61 14.70 -3.80 -10.32
C ALA A 61 15.43 -2.79 -11.25
N PRO A 62 15.23 -2.89 -12.57
CA PRO A 62 15.82 -1.94 -13.51
C PRO A 62 15.27 -0.53 -13.29
N SER A 63 16.06 0.48 -13.64
CA SER A 63 15.61 1.88 -13.59
C SER A 63 14.51 2.15 -14.61
N ALA A 64 13.53 3.00 -14.24
CA ALA A 64 12.52 3.52 -15.16
C ALA A 64 12.96 4.90 -15.65
N SER A 65 13.21 5.06 -16.96
CA SER A 65 13.55 6.37 -17.52
C SER A 65 12.39 7.36 -17.36
N ALA A 66 12.69 8.63 -17.11
CA ALA A 66 11.72 9.71 -16.87
C ALA A 66 10.91 9.61 -15.57
N TYR A 67 11.25 8.67 -14.68
CA TYR A 67 10.64 8.50 -13.37
C TYR A 67 11.70 8.35 -12.27
N ALA A 68 11.57 9.15 -11.22
CA ALA A 68 12.38 9.05 -10.02
C ALA A 68 11.78 8.02 -9.06
N GLN A 69 12.60 7.08 -8.58
CA GLN A 69 12.21 6.18 -7.50
C GLN A 69 12.20 6.95 -6.17
N VAL A 70 11.04 7.01 -5.52
CA VAL A 70 10.84 7.76 -4.26
C VAL A 70 10.84 6.85 -3.03
N PHE A 71 10.59 5.56 -3.20
CA PHE A 71 10.80 4.53 -2.18
C PHE A 71 10.95 3.15 -2.83
N SER A 72 11.49 2.22 -2.06
CA SER A 72 11.72 0.83 -2.47
C SER A 72 11.55 -0.11 -1.29
N ASP A 73 11.20 -1.36 -1.60
CA ASP A 73 11.14 -2.49 -0.68
C ASP A 73 10.34 -2.25 0.61
N LEU A 74 9.13 -1.74 0.46
CA LEU A 74 8.16 -1.64 1.56
C LEU A 74 7.25 -2.88 1.63
N ASN A 75 6.67 -3.11 2.81
CA ASN A 75 5.69 -4.16 3.08
C ASN A 75 4.23 -3.67 2.95
N ALA A 76 4.05 -2.54 2.27
CA ALA A 76 2.75 -1.90 2.08
C ALA A 76 2.69 -1.22 0.72
N SER A 77 1.51 -1.24 0.11
CA SER A 77 1.19 -0.51 -1.13
C SER A 77 0.67 0.88 -0.81
N ASN A 78 0.77 1.79 -1.78
CA ASN A 78 0.25 3.14 -1.64
C ASN A 78 -1.29 3.12 -1.57
N SER A 79 -1.87 3.92 -0.68
CA SER A 79 -3.34 4.08 -0.57
C SER A 79 -3.78 5.54 -0.55
N ASN A 80 -2.81 6.44 -0.45
CA ASN A 80 -3.03 7.87 -0.35
C ASN A 80 -1.88 8.56 -1.08
N ALA A 81 -1.93 8.53 -2.41
CA ALA A 81 -1.16 9.47 -3.21
C ALA A 81 -1.85 10.82 -3.14
N ASN A 82 -1.13 11.92 -3.34
CA ASN A 82 -1.71 13.27 -3.46
C ASN A 82 -2.48 13.41 -4.80
N GLY A 83 -3.53 12.60 -4.97
CA GLY A 83 -4.29 12.34 -6.20
C GLY A 83 -5.20 11.11 -6.05
N GLY A 84 -5.72 10.58 -7.16
CA GLY A 84 -6.57 9.39 -7.18
C GLY A 84 -5.86 8.16 -7.76
N SER A 85 -6.32 6.97 -7.34
CA SER A 85 -5.96 5.73 -8.05
C SER A 85 -6.58 5.75 -9.44
N LEU A 86 -5.78 5.40 -10.44
CA LEU A 86 -6.19 5.26 -11.83
C LEU A 86 -6.44 3.79 -12.22
N GLY A 87 -6.42 2.88 -11.25
CA GLY A 87 -6.47 1.44 -11.43
C GLY A 87 -5.09 0.80 -11.41
N TYR A 88 -5.02 -0.47 -11.83
CA TYR A 88 -3.78 -1.23 -11.89
C TYR A 88 -3.74 -2.15 -13.11
N THR A 89 -2.55 -2.65 -13.42
CA THR A 89 -2.35 -3.78 -14.32
C THR A 89 -1.46 -4.82 -13.65
N LEU A 90 -1.65 -6.10 -14.01
CA LEU A 90 -0.75 -7.17 -13.59
C LEU A 90 0.38 -7.31 -14.60
N LEU A 91 1.60 -7.44 -14.10
CA LEU A 91 2.79 -7.59 -14.92
C LEU A 91 3.30 -9.04 -14.88
N PRO A 92 3.93 -9.52 -15.98
CA PRO A 92 4.55 -10.84 -16.01
C PRO A 92 5.87 -10.90 -15.22
N SER A 93 6.47 -9.74 -14.92
CA SER A 93 7.71 -9.62 -14.16
C SER A 93 7.76 -8.28 -13.41
N TYR A 94 8.60 -8.19 -12.39
CA TYR A 94 8.83 -6.96 -11.64
C TYR A 94 9.68 -5.99 -12.47
N SER A 95 9.02 -5.16 -13.28
CA SER A 95 9.65 -4.27 -14.26
C SER A 95 9.13 -2.83 -14.13
N PRO A 96 9.87 -1.93 -13.46
CA PRO A 96 9.56 -0.51 -13.44
C PRO A 96 9.44 0.12 -14.83
N PRO A 97 10.28 -0.20 -15.85
CA PRO A 97 10.09 0.31 -17.22
C PRO A 97 8.74 -0.06 -17.84
N THR A 98 8.28 -1.29 -17.60
CA THR A 98 6.99 -1.76 -18.12
C THR A 98 5.83 -1.05 -17.41
N CYS A 99 5.94 -0.85 -16.10
CA CYS A 99 4.93 -0.12 -15.34
C CYS A 99 4.89 1.39 -15.71
N ALA A 100 6.06 1.99 -15.94
CA ALA A 100 6.18 3.36 -16.44
C ALA A 100 5.46 3.52 -17.79
N SER A 101 5.68 2.57 -18.72
CA SER A 101 5.00 2.58 -20.03
C SER A 101 3.47 2.48 -19.89
N ALA A 102 2.98 1.70 -18.91
CA ALA A 102 1.56 1.61 -18.61
C ALA A 102 1.01 2.93 -18.02
N CYS A 103 1.80 3.62 -17.20
CA CYS A 103 1.47 4.95 -16.70
C CYS A 103 1.43 5.98 -17.85
N ASP A 104 2.44 6.02 -18.71
CA ASP A 104 2.50 6.95 -19.85
C ASP A 104 1.32 6.79 -20.81
N ALA A 105 0.84 5.55 -20.98
CA ALA A 105 -0.35 5.25 -21.80
C ALA A 105 -1.68 5.63 -21.11
N ARG A 106 -1.68 5.91 -19.81
CA ARG A 106 -2.87 6.24 -19.02
C ARG A 106 -2.96 7.74 -18.81
N THR A 107 -3.93 8.38 -19.46
CA THR A 107 -4.17 9.82 -19.30
C THR A 107 -4.26 10.23 -17.83
N GLY A 108 -3.46 11.23 -17.46
CA GLY A 108 -3.40 11.77 -16.10
C GLY A 108 -2.55 10.96 -15.13
N CYS A 109 -1.90 9.87 -15.55
CA CYS A 109 -0.97 9.15 -14.70
C CYS A 109 0.36 9.90 -14.59
N VAL A 110 0.84 10.02 -13.36
CA VAL A 110 2.07 10.76 -13.03
C VAL A 110 2.97 10.02 -12.06
N ALA A 111 2.47 8.91 -11.50
CA ALA A 111 3.21 8.06 -10.61
C ALA A 111 2.67 6.64 -10.67
N PHE A 112 3.50 5.69 -10.27
CA PHE A 112 3.08 4.31 -10.09
C PHE A 112 3.71 3.68 -8.86
N ASN A 113 3.02 2.68 -8.31
CA ASN A 113 3.51 1.82 -7.25
C ASN A 113 3.55 0.38 -7.80
N LEU A 114 4.74 -0.22 -7.81
CA LEU A 114 4.96 -1.59 -8.25
C LEU A 114 5.26 -2.47 -7.03
N TYR A 115 4.55 -3.58 -6.86
CA TYR A 115 4.68 -4.43 -5.68
C TYR A 115 4.21 -5.86 -5.93
N PHE A 116 4.61 -6.78 -5.06
CA PHE A 116 4.09 -8.15 -5.01
C PHE A 116 2.90 -8.21 -4.05
N GLN A 117 1.79 -8.82 -4.47
CA GLN A 117 0.59 -9.01 -3.66
C GLN A 117 0.24 -10.50 -3.61
N ARG A 118 0.13 -11.06 -2.39
CA ARG A 118 -0.34 -12.43 -2.19
C ARG A 118 -1.86 -12.46 -2.31
N GLU A 119 -2.38 -13.22 -3.26
CA GLU A 119 -3.81 -13.39 -3.53
C GLU A 119 -4.22 -14.86 -3.43
N PRO A 120 -5.48 -15.18 -3.14
CA PRO A 120 -5.98 -16.54 -3.27
C PRO A 120 -6.09 -16.93 -4.75
N SER A 121 -5.79 -18.19 -5.07
CA SER A 121 -5.97 -18.73 -6.44
C SER A 121 -7.44 -18.91 -6.85
N VAL A 122 -8.36 -18.68 -5.93
CA VAL A 122 -9.81 -18.78 -6.10
C VAL A 122 -10.52 -17.62 -5.42
N LEU A 123 -11.73 -17.30 -5.86
CA LEU A 123 -12.59 -16.32 -5.19
C LEU A 123 -13.13 -16.94 -3.89
N ILE A 124 -12.73 -16.36 -2.75
CA ILE A 124 -13.19 -16.76 -1.43
C ILE A 124 -14.56 -16.13 -1.16
N GLY A 125 -15.53 -16.91 -0.68
CA GLY A 125 -16.92 -16.47 -0.49
C GLY A 125 -17.86 -17.62 -0.15
N ASP A 126 -19.16 -17.43 -0.38
CA ASP A 126 -20.19 -18.41 -0.03
C ASP A 126 -19.93 -19.76 -0.70
N GLY A 127 -19.61 -20.76 0.12
CA GLY A 127 -19.27 -22.09 -0.37
C GLY A 127 -17.84 -22.22 -0.91
N CYS A 128 -16.91 -21.31 -0.59
CA CYS A 128 -15.48 -21.51 -0.82
C CYS A 128 -14.71 -21.09 0.45
N GLU A 129 -14.42 -22.07 1.31
CA GLU A 129 -13.69 -21.87 2.56
C GLU A 129 -12.21 -21.55 2.29
N SER A 130 -11.61 -20.68 3.09
CA SER A 130 -10.22 -20.23 2.89
C SER A 130 -9.16 -21.30 3.22
N GLN A 131 -9.54 -22.38 3.90
CA GLN A 131 -8.58 -23.37 4.39
C GLN A 131 -7.99 -24.20 3.26
N GLY A 132 -6.66 -24.22 3.15
CA GLY A 132 -5.96 -24.98 2.12
C GLY A 132 -6.01 -24.36 0.72
N VAL A 133 -6.54 -23.14 0.59
CA VAL A 133 -6.49 -22.39 -0.67
C VAL A 133 -5.03 -22.04 -0.98
N ALA A 134 -4.55 -22.51 -2.12
CA ALA A 134 -3.25 -22.13 -2.66
C ALA A 134 -3.23 -20.63 -2.99
N SER A 135 -2.11 -19.96 -2.70
CA SER A 135 -1.92 -18.58 -3.13
C SER A 135 -1.41 -18.47 -4.56
N THR A 136 -1.60 -17.28 -5.12
CA THR A 136 -0.89 -16.77 -6.27
C THR A 136 -0.26 -15.43 -5.91
N THR A 137 0.89 -15.09 -6.49
CA THR A 137 1.50 -13.77 -6.27
C THR A 137 1.29 -12.90 -7.50
N TRP A 138 0.53 -11.82 -7.33
CA TRP A 138 0.37 -10.78 -8.33
C TRP A 138 1.58 -9.85 -8.29
N ILE A 139 2.03 -9.41 -9.48
CA ILE A 139 2.98 -8.30 -9.61
C ILE A 139 2.14 -7.10 -10.07
N VAL A 140 1.77 -6.26 -9.11
CA VAL A 140 0.78 -5.21 -9.32
C VAL A 140 1.49 -3.92 -9.69
N CYS A 141 1.14 -3.36 -10.84
CA CYS A 141 1.49 -2.01 -11.27
C CYS A 141 0.28 -1.10 -11.04
N ALA A 142 0.22 -0.46 -9.87
CA ALA A 142 -0.83 0.48 -9.52
C ALA A 142 -0.50 1.88 -10.03
N LEU A 143 -1.45 2.50 -10.73
CA LEU A 143 -1.29 3.79 -11.41
C LEU A 143 -1.96 4.91 -10.63
N TRP A 144 -1.33 6.08 -10.57
CA TRP A 144 -1.78 7.18 -9.73
C TRP A 144 -1.76 8.52 -10.48
N SER A 145 -2.78 9.33 -10.25
CA SER A 145 -2.86 10.70 -10.77
C SER A 145 -2.19 11.75 -9.88
N GLY A 146 -1.49 11.29 -8.83
CA GLY A 146 -0.75 12.11 -7.90
C GLY A 146 0.52 11.39 -7.45
N ALA A 147 1.45 12.13 -6.86
CA ALA A 147 2.71 11.56 -6.40
C ALA A 147 2.46 10.52 -5.30
N VAL A 148 3.06 9.34 -5.47
CA VAL A 148 3.18 8.33 -4.42
C VAL A 148 4.32 8.70 -3.47
N SER A 149 4.25 8.25 -2.22
CA SER A 149 5.26 8.51 -1.19
C SER A 149 5.41 7.30 -0.27
N ARG A 150 6.51 7.28 0.49
CA ARG A 150 6.74 6.27 1.53
C ARG A 150 5.66 6.33 2.60
N GLU A 151 5.26 7.53 2.99
CA GLU A 151 4.25 7.78 4.02
C GLU A 151 2.85 7.37 3.55
N GLY A 152 2.59 7.42 2.25
CA GLY A 152 1.33 6.96 1.65
C GLY A 152 1.25 5.45 1.46
N ALA A 153 2.36 4.72 1.64
CA ALA A 153 2.44 3.25 1.56
C ALA A 153 1.99 2.62 2.87
N VAL A 154 0.68 2.47 3.05
CA VAL A 154 0.05 2.03 4.31
C VAL A 154 -0.89 0.83 4.15
N ASN A 155 -1.18 0.39 2.92
CA ASN A 155 -1.99 -0.81 2.71
C ASN A 155 -1.11 -2.05 2.72
N GLU A 156 -1.11 -2.72 3.88
CA GLU A 156 -0.37 -3.96 4.15
C GLU A 156 -1.06 -5.21 3.60
N GLY A 157 -2.31 -5.09 3.12
CA GLY A 157 -3.19 -6.21 2.75
C GLY A 157 -4.38 -6.36 3.70
N GLU A 158 -5.15 -7.43 3.51
CA GLU A 158 -6.39 -7.69 4.25
C GLU A 158 -6.63 -9.19 4.49
N MET A 159 -7.61 -9.51 5.33
CA MET A 159 -8.08 -10.88 5.53
C MET A 159 -9.34 -11.13 4.71
N GLN A 160 -9.31 -12.12 3.83
CA GLN A 160 -10.43 -12.53 2.98
C GLN A 160 -10.94 -13.91 3.41
N GLY A 161 -12.03 -13.95 4.19
CA GLY A 161 -12.63 -15.21 4.66
C GLY A 161 -11.69 -16.14 5.44
N GLY A 162 -10.60 -15.61 6.01
CA GLY A 162 -9.55 -16.38 6.70
C GLY A 162 -8.26 -16.59 5.90
N PHE A 163 -8.21 -16.21 4.62
CA PHE A 163 -6.98 -16.12 3.83
C PHE A 163 -6.33 -14.76 4.03
N GLY A 164 -5.02 -14.74 4.25
CA GLY A 164 -4.26 -13.49 4.39
C GLY A 164 -3.69 -12.98 3.07
N VAL A 165 -4.20 -11.84 2.61
CA VAL A 165 -3.59 -11.03 1.55
C VAL A 165 -2.48 -10.17 2.16
N GLY A 166 -1.37 -10.01 1.44
CA GLY A 166 -0.24 -9.23 1.92
C GLY A 166 0.53 -8.58 0.79
N VAL A 167 1.26 -7.50 1.12
CA VAL A 167 2.09 -6.76 0.16
C VAL A 167 3.58 -6.87 0.51
N ARG A 168 4.44 -7.07 -0.49
CA ARG A 168 5.91 -7.09 -0.35
C ARG A 168 6.63 -6.45 -1.54
N GLY A 169 7.88 -6.05 -1.31
CA GLY A 169 8.75 -5.51 -2.34
C GLY A 169 8.20 -4.25 -2.98
N SER A 170 7.45 -3.43 -2.24
CA SER A 170 6.73 -2.28 -2.79
C SER A 170 7.67 -1.11 -3.07
N GLY A 171 7.69 -0.64 -4.31
CA GLY A 171 8.44 0.54 -4.74
C GLY A 171 7.53 1.58 -5.39
N GLY A 172 7.92 2.85 -5.28
CA GLY A 172 7.17 3.97 -5.84
C GLY A 172 8.02 4.80 -6.78
N TRP A 173 7.42 5.24 -7.88
CA TRP A 173 8.05 6.06 -8.90
C TRP A 173 7.16 7.23 -9.26
N VAL A 174 7.75 8.42 -9.38
CA VAL A 174 7.06 9.66 -9.75
C VAL A 174 7.77 10.26 -10.96
N ARG A 175 7.02 10.77 -11.94
CA ARG A 175 7.62 11.40 -13.13
C ARG A 175 8.60 12.51 -12.73
N ASP A 176 9.72 12.62 -13.45
CA ASP A 176 10.81 13.54 -13.12
C ASP A 176 10.39 15.02 -13.17
N ASP A 177 9.50 15.38 -14.09
CA ASP A 177 8.92 16.72 -14.22
C ASP A 177 8.09 17.13 -12.99
N MET A 178 7.51 16.15 -12.28
CA MET A 178 6.84 16.37 -11.00
C MET A 178 7.79 16.24 -9.81
N ALA A 179 8.68 15.25 -9.81
CA ALA A 179 9.63 15.03 -8.71
C ALA A 179 10.55 16.26 -8.49
N SER A 180 10.98 16.91 -9.58
CA SER A 180 11.77 18.15 -9.52
C SER A 180 11.03 19.30 -8.84
N THR A 181 9.71 19.41 -9.02
CA THR A 181 8.91 20.44 -8.32
C THR A 181 8.75 20.15 -6.82
N MET A 182 8.68 18.88 -6.41
CA MET A 182 8.67 18.49 -5.00
C MET A 182 10.01 18.76 -4.31
N SER A 183 11.13 18.60 -5.01
CA SER A 183 12.46 18.90 -4.46
C SER A 183 12.76 20.41 -4.39
N THR A 184 12.01 21.25 -5.10
CA THR A 184 12.29 22.70 -5.21
C THR A 184 11.32 23.56 -4.39
N ALA A 185 10.35 22.98 -3.68
CA ALA A 185 9.58 23.73 -2.70
C ALA A 185 10.54 24.19 -1.58
N PRO A 186 10.82 25.50 -1.44
CA PRO A 186 11.65 25.96 -0.34
C PRO A 186 10.88 25.63 0.94
N SER A 187 11.56 25.09 1.95
CA SER A 187 11.11 25.26 3.33
C SER A 187 10.92 26.76 3.53
N ALA A 188 9.69 27.24 3.43
CA ALA A 188 9.35 28.58 3.81
C ALA A 188 9.60 28.66 5.31
N VAL A 189 10.80 29.08 5.68
CA VAL A 189 11.07 29.64 6.99
C VAL A 189 10.14 30.84 7.06
N VAL A 190 9.03 30.67 7.77
CA VAL A 190 8.16 31.76 8.19
C VAL A 190 8.96 32.62 9.15
N ASP A 191 9.72 33.57 8.63
CA ASP A 191 10.19 34.69 9.43
C ASP A 191 8.99 35.61 9.66
N ALA A 192 8.30 35.37 10.78
CA ALA A 192 7.26 36.25 11.26
C ALA A 192 7.91 37.46 11.92
N SER A 193 8.24 38.49 11.13
CA SER A 193 8.37 39.85 11.66
C SER A 193 8.09 40.94 10.62
N THR A 194 6.95 41.61 10.85
CA THR A 194 6.62 43.01 10.51
C THR A 194 6.21 43.38 9.08
N THR A 195 4.89 43.39 8.90
CA THR A 195 4.07 44.43 8.25
C THR A 195 4.80 45.76 7.95
N SER A 196 4.86 46.17 6.67
CA SER A 196 4.06 47.29 6.12
C SER A 196 4.39 47.57 4.65
N ALA A 197 3.34 47.95 3.91
CA ALA A 197 3.27 48.19 2.46
C ALA A 197 3.98 49.49 1.98
N PRO A 198 4.04 49.77 0.66
CA PRO A 198 4.99 50.70 0.04
C PRO A 198 4.47 52.14 -0.09
N THR A 199 5.38 53.13 -0.04
CA THR A 199 5.11 54.50 -0.53
C THR A 199 6.36 55.11 -1.19
N ALA A 200 6.16 55.74 -2.35
CA ALA A 200 7.15 56.44 -3.15
C ALA A 200 7.61 57.78 -2.53
N GLY A 201 8.84 58.23 -2.86
CA GLY A 201 9.34 59.58 -2.59
C GLY A 201 10.81 59.76 -3.03
N ALA A 202 11.09 60.83 -3.78
CA ALA A 202 12.33 61.05 -4.54
C ALA A 202 13.41 61.92 -3.86
N THR A 203 14.63 61.85 -4.44
CA THR A 203 15.68 62.89 -4.60
C THR A 203 16.63 63.33 -3.46
N GLY A 204 17.93 63.34 -3.80
CA GLY A 204 19.02 64.17 -3.20
C GLY A 204 20.25 63.37 -2.71
N ALA A 205 21.22 63.01 -3.56
CA ALA A 205 22.51 63.70 -3.82
C ALA A 205 23.59 63.54 -2.71
N THR A 206 24.92 63.43 -2.89
CA THR A 206 25.91 63.14 -3.96
C THR A 206 27.29 63.11 -3.26
N THR A 207 28.21 62.22 -3.68
CA THR A 207 29.71 62.23 -3.53
C THR A 207 30.35 62.04 -2.14
N THR A 208 31.51 61.38 -1.95
CA THR A 208 32.71 61.25 -2.81
C THR A 208 33.62 60.09 -2.35
N THR A 209 34.24 59.40 -3.33
CA THR A 209 35.65 58.92 -3.41
C THR A 209 36.22 57.88 -2.42
N ALA A 210 36.65 56.72 -2.94
CA ALA A 210 38.07 56.31 -2.95
C ALA A 210 38.34 55.04 -3.78
N THR A 211 39.55 55.02 -4.32
CA THR A 211 40.12 54.25 -5.44
C THR A 211 40.59 52.83 -5.07
N ALA A 212 40.68 51.99 -6.11
CA ALA A 212 41.21 50.62 -6.16
C ALA A 212 42.65 50.44 -5.66
N THR A 213 43.03 49.19 -5.31
CA THR A 213 44.34 48.57 -5.66
C THR A 213 44.24 47.04 -5.51
N ALA A 214 44.77 46.30 -6.49
CA ALA A 214 44.99 44.85 -6.48
C ALA A 214 46.47 44.50 -6.22
N SER A 215 46.75 43.33 -5.64
CA SER A 215 47.94 42.43 -5.78
C SER A 215 47.95 41.53 -4.52
N GLY A 216 48.37 40.27 -4.46
CA GLY A 216 49.11 39.36 -5.32
C GLY A 216 49.32 38.04 -4.53
N ALA A 217 49.63 36.97 -5.25
CA ALA A 217 49.71 35.57 -4.84
C ALA A 217 50.78 35.22 -3.78
N VAL A 218 50.66 34.04 -3.13
CA VAL A 218 51.76 33.07 -2.89
C VAL A 218 51.20 31.63 -2.74
N SER A 219 51.96 30.69 -3.31
CA SER A 219 51.80 29.23 -3.42
C SER A 219 52.32 28.47 -2.19
N GLY A 220 51.88 27.22 -1.94
CA GLY A 220 52.46 26.34 -0.91
C GLY A 220 51.90 24.92 -0.91
N THR A 221 52.71 23.98 -1.41
CA THR A 221 52.48 22.52 -1.51
C THR A 221 52.95 21.78 -0.26
N THR A 222 52.17 20.86 0.32
CA THR A 222 52.69 19.72 1.11
C THR A 222 51.74 18.52 1.11
N THR A 223 52.22 17.38 0.60
CA THR A 223 51.72 16.00 0.79
C THR A 223 51.83 15.53 2.25
N THR A 224 50.93 14.65 2.74
CA THR A 224 51.23 13.44 3.59
C THR A 224 49.96 12.59 3.79
N ALA A 225 50.19 11.29 4.02
CA ALA A 225 49.36 10.09 4.01
C ALA A 225 48.17 9.94 4.99
N VAL A 226 47.42 8.86 4.68
CA VAL A 226 46.35 8.12 5.37
C VAL A 226 46.69 7.78 6.85
N PRO A 227 45.67 7.64 7.72
CA PRO A 227 45.46 6.31 8.30
C PRO A 227 43.98 5.87 8.37
N THR A 228 43.82 4.56 8.14
CA THR A 228 42.69 3.70 8.52
C THR A 228 42.37 3.82 10.01
N ALA A 229 41.08 3.88 10.36
CA ALA A 229 40.61 3.63 11.72
C ALA A 229 39.53 2.54 11.70
N THR A 230 39.91 1.37 12.21
CA THR A 230 39.03 0.29 12.67
C THR A 230 38.51 0.66 14.05
N GLY A 231 37.20 0.54 14.28
CA GLY A 231 36.57 0.73 15.58
C GLY A 231 35.50 -0.33 15.84
N THR A 232 35.78 -1.22 16.79
CA THR A 232 34.92 -2.29 17.30
C THR A 232 34.19 -1.81 18.57
N ALA A 233 32.99 -2.37 18.78
CA ALA A 233 32.20 -2.46 20.02
C ALA A 233 31.41 -1.21 20.49
N ALA A 234 30.09 -1.35 20.60
CA ALA A 234 29.47 -1.63 21.90
C ALA A 234 27.99 -2.03 21.77
N SER A 235 27.66 -3.09 22.48
CA SER A 235 26.35 -3.55 22.92
C SER A 235 25.55 -2.45 23.65
N GLY A 236 24.26 -2.33 23.32
CA GLY A 236 23.27 -1.59 24.10
C GLY A 236 21.95 -2.33 24.10
N SER A 237 21.66 -3.02 25.20
CA SER A 237 20.42 -3.73 25.49
C SER A 237 19.53 -2.83 26.36
N ALA A 238 18.24 -2.71 26.02
CA ALA A 238 17.07 -2.31 26.84
C ALA A 238 16.01 -1.70 25.89
N ASN A 239 14.71 -1.89 26.02
CA ASN A 239 13.89 -2.59 27.01
C ASN A 239 12.54 -2.87 26.32
N ALA A 240 11.98 -4.05 26.55
CA ALA A 240 10.61 -4.35 26.17
C ALA A 240 9.63 -3.46 26.96
N VAL A 241 8.79 -2.72 26.25
CA VAL A 241 7.58 -2.12 26.83
C VAL A 241 6.39 -2.93 26.31
N THR A 242 5.98 -3.88 27.13
CA THR A 242 4.65 -4.50 27.08
C THR A 242 3.61 -3.43 27.36
N ARG A 243 2.71 -3.18 26.40
CA ARG A 243 1.42 -2.56 26.71
C ARG A 243 0.28 -3.36 26.11
N ALA A 244 -0.60 -3.74 27.02
CA ALA A 244 -1.73 -4.61 26.84
C ALA A 244 -2.85 -3.96 26.01
N SER A 245 -3.51 -4.83 25.23
CA SER A 245 -4.95 -4.94 25.01
C SER A 245 -5.81 -3.68 25.14
N GLY A 246 -6.27 -3.17 24.00
CA GLY A 246 -7.40 -2.25 23.89
C GLY A 246 -8.34 -2.74 22.79
N ILE A 247 -9.40 -3.44 23.19
CA ILE A 247 -10.54 -3.86 22.35
C ILE A 247 -11.51 -2.68 22.26
N GLY A 248 -12.05 -2.42 21.06
CA GLY A 248 -13.03 -1.37 20.77
C GLY A 248 -12.31 -0.15 20.19
N ILE A 249 -12.60 0.33 18.99
CA ILE A 249 -13.90 0.73 18.46
C ILE A 249 -13.79 0.68 16.92
N SER A 250 -14.56 -0.14 16.20
CA SER A 250 -14.73 0.00 14.73
C SER A 250 -15.99 -0.70 14.16
N LEU A 251 -17.00 -0.95 14.99
CA LEU A 251 -18.29 -1.52 14.55
C LEU A 251 -19.39 -0.47 14.33
N LEU A 252 -19.03 0.80 14.17
CA LEU A 252 -20.00 1.91 14.11
C LEU A 252 -20.01 2.68 12.78
N TRP A 253 -19.65 2.05 11.66
CA TRP A 253 -19.74 2.65 10.32
C TRP A 253 -20.47 1.80 9.27
N CYS A 254 -21.19 0.74 9.66
CA CYS A 254 -21.93 -0.11 8.71
C CYS A 254 -23.40 -0.40 9.11
N LEU A 255 -24.10 0.60 9.68
CA LEU A 255 -25.55 0.47 9.99
C LEU A 255 -26.40 1.68 9.56
N CYS A 256 -25.95 2.50 8.60
CA CYS A 256 -26.73 3.66 8.14
C CYS A 256 -27.19 3.61 6.67
N THR A 257 -27.21 2.45 6.01
CA THR A 257 -27.65 2.33 4.61
C THR A 257 -28.78 1.32 4.34
N ILE A 258 -29.41 0.74 5.36
CA ILE A 258 -30.49 -0.27 5.17
C ILE A 258 -31.87 0.19 5.70
N PHE A 259 -32.17 1.49 5.73
CA PHE A 259 -33.49 1.96 6.19
C PHE A 259 -34.23 2.97 5.30
N THR A 260 -33.85 3.11 4.02
CA THR A 260 -34.58 3.97 3.06
C THR A 260 -35.13 3.24 1.82
N ALA A 261 -35.19 1.91 1.82
CA ALA A 261 -35.76 1.13 0.71
C ALA A 261 -37.11 0.45 1.02
N LEU A 262 -37.89 0.96 1.98
CA LEU A 262 -39.19 0.38 2.33
C LEU A 262 -40.31 1.42 2.51
N VAL A 263 -40.39 2.39 1.61
CA VAL A 263 -41.60 3.22 1.43
C VAL A 263 -41.76 3.54 -0.07
N TRP A 264 -42.04 2.52 -0.90
CA TRP A 264 -42.77 2.74 -2.16
C TRP A 264 -43.29 1.42 -2.74
N SER A 265 -44.44 0.94 -2.27
CA SER A 265 -45.29 0.00 -3.01
C SER A 265 -46.61 -0.21 -2.27
N SER A 266 -47.48 0.79 -2.31
CA SER A 266 -48.91 0.57 -2.12
C SER A 266 -49.65 1.67 -2.88
N GLY A 267 -49.97 1.36 -4.13
CA GLY A 267 -50.67 2.25 -5.05
C GLY A 267 -51.13 1.49 -6.29
N THR A 268 -52.13 0.62 -6.10
CA THR A 268 -53.28 0.33 -6.98
C THR A 268 -54.17 -0.69 -6.28
#